data_AF-A0A9E3MJG8-F1
#
_entry.id   AF-A0A9E3MJG8-F1
#
_cell.length_a   1.000
_cell.length_b   1.000
_cell.length_c   1.000
_cell.angle_alpha   90.00
_cell.angle_beta   90.00
_cell.angle_gamma   90.00
#
_symmetry.space_group_name_H-M   'P 1'
#
loop_
_entity.id
_entity.type
_entity.pdbx_description
1 polymer ?
#
loop_
_entity_poly.entity_id
_entity_poly.type
_entity_poly.pdbx_seq_one_letter_code
_entity_poly.pdbx_strand_id
1 'polypeptide(L)'
;MKLIKYILVLLMTITCLRAENDLTAADKLFFKDIQKAVAGDQAERLATMVLYPLTVKIDTGNVVLKAPRDFVDMYKRIITAKVKQAVNDQQSDTLFKSWRGLMIGRGQIWFDLVKLEDESKDFAYKIIAINPLAPSQSPQ
;
A
#
# COMPACT_ATOMS: atom_id res chain seq x y z
N MET A 1 -26.75 -40.90 -16.83
CA MET A 1 -25.31 -40.73 -17.17
C MET A 1 -24.87 -39.29 -17.50
N LYS A 2 -25.76 -38.29 -17.64
CA LYS A 2 -25.33 -36.88 -17.83
C LYS A 2 -24.94 -36.18 -16.52
N LEU A 3 -25.38 -36.69 -15.37
CA LEU A 3 -25.22 -36.05 -14.06
C LEU A 3 -23.76 -36.04 -13.54
N ILE A 4 -22.96 -37.07 -13.86
CA ILE A 4 -21.56 -37.18 -13.41
C ILE A 4 -20.63 -36.18 -14.14
N LYS A 5 -20.93 -35.83 -15.40
CA LYS A 5 -20.17 -34.81 -16.14
C LYS A 5 -20.34 -33.41 -15.55
N TYR A 6 -21.54 -33.06 -15.08
CA TYR A 6 -21.79 -31.73 -14.51
C TYR A 6 -21.14 -31.53 -13.15
N ILE A 7 -21.07 -32.58 -12.31
CA ILE A 7 -20.39 -32.52 -11.01
C ILE A 7 -18.86 -32.34 -11.20
N LEU A 8 -18.27 -33.00 -12.22
CA LEU A 8 -16.85 -32.86 -12.53
C LEU A 8 -16.50 -31.47 -13.11
N VAL A 9 -17.38 -30.90 -13.94
CA VAL A 9 -17.21 -29.53 -14.48
C VAL A 9 -17.42 -28.47 -13.40
N LEU A 10 -18.33 -28.69 -12.45
CA LEU A 10 -18.57 -27.80 -11.30
C LEU A 10 -17.40 -27.81 -10.30
N LEU A 11 -16.68 -28.93 -10.16
CA LEU A 11 -15.49 -29.01 -9.31
C LEU A 11 -14.27 -28.30 -9.94
N MET A 12 -14.13 -28.30 -11.27
CA MET A 12 -13.03 -27.59 -11.96
C MET A 12 -13.21 -26.07 -12.02
N THR A 13 -14.43 -25.54 -11.91
CA THR A 13 -14.65 -24.08 -11.84
C THR A 13 -14.34 -23.49 -10.46
N ILE A 14 -14.45 -24.28 -9.39
CA ILE A 14 -14.19 -23.80 -8.01
C ILE A 14 -12.70 -23.52 -7.79
N THR A 15 -11.78 -24.22 -8.46
CA THR A 15 -10.33 -23.99 -8.31
C THR A 15 -9.82 -22.75 -9.06
N CYS A 16 -10.67 -22.07 -9.85
CA CYS A 16 -10.28 -20.85 -10.57
C CYS A 16 -10.89 -19.55 -9.98
N LEU A 17 -11.61 -19.64 -8.87
CA LEU A 17 -11.95 -18.45 -8.08
C LEU A 17 -10.74 -18.10 -7.20
N ARG A 18 -9.65 -17.65 -7.82
CA ARG A 18 -8.59 -16.93 -7.08
C ARG A 18 -9.29 -15.82 -6.31
N ALA A 19 -9.15 -15.80 -5.00
CA ALA A 19 -9.82 -14.80 -4.17
C ALA A 19 -9.43 -13.42 -4.67
N GLU A 20 -10.41 -12.55 -4.90
CA GLU A 20 -10.19 -11.15 -5.32
C GLU A 20 -9.26 -10.37 -4.35
N ASN A 21 -8.94 -10.95 -3.19
CA ASN A 21 -8.11 -10.38 -2.13
C ASN A 21 -6.70 -11.00 -2.00
N ASP A 22 -6.29 -11.92 -2.89
CA ASP A 22 -4.93 -12.49 -2.82
C ASP A 22 -3.87 -11.43 -3.15
N LEU A 23 -2.74 -11.49 -2.43
CA LEU A 23 -1.57 -10.65 -2.70
C LEU A 23 -0.85 -11.12 -3.96
N THR A 24 -0.68 -10.21 -4.91
CA THR A 24 0.05 -10.47 -6.15
C THR A 24 1.56 -10.29 -5.97
N ALA A 25 2.36 -10.74 -6.93
CA ALA A 25 3.79 -10.46 -6.92
C ALA A 25 4.09 -8.94 -7.04
N ALA A 26 3.27 -8.21 -7.78
CA ALA A 26 3.41 -6.76 -7.93
C ALA A 26 3.10 -6.00 -6.62
N ASP A 27 2.06 -6.43 -5.89
CA ASP A 27 1.75 -5.91 -4.55
C ASP A 27 2.96 -6.02 -3.62
N LYS A 28 3.57 -7.21 -3.57
CA LYS A 28 4.73 -7.50 -2.72
C LYS A 28 5.96 -6.72 -3.15
N LEU A 29 6.19 -6.58 -4.46
CA LEU A 29 7.32 -5.83 -4.99
C LEU A 29 7.25 -4.34 -4.64
N PHE A 30 6.08 -3.72 -4.84
CA PHE A 30 5.89 -2.31 -4.50
C PHE A 30 6.03 -2.07 -2.98
N PHE A 31 5.49 -2.96 -2.16
CA PHE A 31 5.73 -2.92 -0.71
C PHE A 31 7.23 -2.98 -0.38
N LYS A 32 8.00 -3.86 -1.02
CA LYS A 32 9.45 -3.97 -0.79
C LYS A 32 10.20 -2.72 -1.24
N ASP A 33 9.76 -2.04 -2.29
CA ASP A 33 10.31 -0.74 -2.67
C ASP A 33 10.04 0.35 -1.62
N ILE A 34 8.84 0.39 -1.03
CA ILE A 34 8.54 1.26 0.12
C ILE A 34 9.46 0.91 1.29
N GLN A 35 9.55 -0.36 1.66
CA GLN A 35 10.36 -0.83 2.79
C GLN A 35 11.83 -0.45 2.64
N LYS A 36 12.40 -0.63 1.44
CA LYS A 36 13.78 -0.23 1.13
C LYS A 36 13.99 1.27 1.23
N ALA A 37 13.09 2.08 0.68
CA ALA A 37 13.19 3.54 0.72
C ALA A 37 13.08 4.08 2.16
N VAL A 38 12.20 3.50 2.97
CA VAL A 38 12.02 3.89 4.38
C VAL A 38 13.23 3.47 5.24
N ALA A 39 13.74 2.24 5.06
CA ALA A 39 14.90 1.75 5.79
C ALA A 39 16.18 2.54 5.47
N GLY A 40 16.29 3.05 4.23
CA GLY A 40 17.42 3.85 3.77
C GLY A 40 17.25 5.36 3.92
N ASP A 41 16.18 5.85 4.58
CA ASP A 41 15.89 7.29 4.72
C ASP A 41 15.84 8.05 3.37
N GLN A 42 15.40 7.37 2.29
CA GLN A 42 15.41 7.88 0.92
C GLN A 42 14.15 8.71 0.63
N ALA A 43 14.11 9.94 1.16
CA ALA A 43 12.95 10.82 1.05
C ALA A 43 12.52 11.09 -0.40
N GLU A 44 13.47 11.36 -1.30
CA GLU A 44 13.23 11.64 -2.71
C GLU A 44 12.64 10.42 -3.42
N ARG A 45 13.17 9.22 -3.14
CA ARG A 45 12.66 7.98 -3.72
C ARG A 45 11.23 7.72 -3.28
N LEU A 46 10.96 7.84 -1.98
CA LEU A 46 9.61 7.65 -1.44
C LEU A 46 8.62 8.69 -2.00
N ALA A 47 9.07 9.95 -2.19
CA ALA A 47 8.26 10.99 -2.77
C ALA A 47 7.76 10.66 -4.19
N THR A 48 8.53 9.95 -5.02
CA THR A 48 8.10 9.50 -6.36
C THR A 48 7.00 8.44 -6.34
N MET A 49 6.87 7.73 -5.22
CA MET A 49 5.89 6.66 -5.03
C MET A 49 4.55 7.18 -4.51
N VAL A 50 4.43 8.46 -4.18
CA VAL A 50 3.21 9.07 -3.63
C VAL A 50 2.28 9.55 -4.75
N LEU A 51 0.98 9.35 -4.54
CA LEU A 51 -0.07 10.02 -5.31
C LEU A 51 -0.30 11.41 -4.71
N TYR A 52 -0.11 12.45 -5.52
CA TYR A 52 -0.36 13.83 -5.12
C TYR A 52 -1.67 14.35 -5.72
N PRO A 53 -2.36 15.30 -5.04
CA PRO A 53 -2.03 15.83 -3.71
C PRO A 53 -2.30 14.82 -2.58
N LEU A 54 -1.46 14.79 -1.56
CA LEU A 54 -1.59 13.93 -0.39
C LEU A 54 -1.92 14.75 0.86
N THR A 55 -3.05 14.47 1.51
CA THR A 55 -3.38 15.08 2.81
C THR A 55 -2.90 14.18 3.95
N VAL A 56 -2.08 14.71 4.85
CA VAL A 56 -1.52 14.00 6.00
C VAL A 56 -1.96 14.68 7.29
N LYS A 57 -2.51 13.91 8.23
CA LYS A 57 -2.82 14.37 9.57
C LYS A 57 -1.60 14.18 10.48
N ILE A 58 -1.07 15.27 10.98
CA ILE A 58 0.01 15.34 11.97
C ILE A 58 -0.49 15.94 13.27
N ASP A 59 0.37 16.00 14.28
CA ASP A 59 0.11 16.56 15.61
C ASP A 59 -0.46 17.99 15.56
N THR A 60 0.06 18.84 14.67
CA THR A 60 -0.37 20.24 14.52
C THR A 60 -1.59 20.41 13.60
N GLY A 61 -2.23 19.33 13.13
CA GLY A 61 -3.39 19.39 12.24
C GLY A 61 -3.16 18.71 10.88
N ASN A 62 -3.89 19.15 9.86
CA ASN A 62 -3.77 18.59 8.51
C ASN A 62 -2.79 19.41 7.66
N VAL A 63 -1.94 18.72 6.90
CA VAL A 63 -1.05 19.32 5.90
C VAL A 63 -1.34 18.70 4.54
N VAL A 64 -1.40 19.52 3.50
CA VAL A 64 -1.55 19.07 2.12
C VAL A 64 -0.20 19.17 1.42
N LEU A 65 0.31 18.02 0.97
CA LEU A 65 1.50 17.92 0.13
C LEU A 65 1.01 17.92 -1.32
N LYS A 66 1.40 18.91 -2.11
CA LYS A 66 0.94 19.06 -3.51
C LYS A 66 1.94 18.48 -4.49
N ALA A 67 3.20 18.35 -4.11
CA ALA A 67 4.26 17.88 -4.98
C ALA A 67 5.33 17.07 -4.21
N PRO A 68 6.20 16.31 -4.93
CA PRO A 68 7.31 15.59 -4.33
C PRO A 68 8.22 16.43 -3.42
N ARG A 69 8.41 17.72 -3.74
CA ARG A 69 9.24 18.60 -2.92
C ARG A 69 8.65 18.80 -1.52
N ASP A 70 7.34 19.01 -1.42
CA ASP A 70 6.65 19.17 -0.12
C ASP A 70 6.82 17.93 0.75
N PHE A 71 6.78 16.74 0.15
CA PHE A 71 7.01 15.49 0.86
C PHE A 71 8.42 15.38 1.43
N VAL A 72 9.43 15.73 0.63
CA VAL A 72 10.83 15.73 1.08
C VAL A 72 11.03 16.71 2.24
N ASP A 73 10.49 17.93 2.12
CA ASP A 73 10.59 18.95 3.17
C ASP A 73 9.86 18.52 4.46
N MET A 74 8.78 17.75 4.35
CA MET A 74 8.00 17.23 5.47
C MET A 74 8.41 15.83 5.96
N TYR A 75 9.40 15.20 5.33
CA TYR A 75 9.68 13.76 5.48
C TYR A 75 9.78 13.31 6.93
N LYS A 76 10.59 13.99 7.75
CA LYS A 76 10.80 13.61 9.17
C LYS A 76 9.54 13.75 10.03
N ARG A 77 8.60 14.61 9.63
CA ARG A 77 7.32 14.81 10.35
C ARG A 77 6.27 13.77 9.96
N ILE A 78 6.36 13.20 8.76
CA ILE A 78 5.38 12.23 8.25
C ILE A 78 5.90 10.78 8.34
N ILE A 79 7.18 10.53 8.08
CA ILE A 79 7.85 9.24 8.27
C ILE A 79 8.52 9.24 9.64
N THR A 80 7.69 9.23 10.69
CA THR A 80 8.15 9.20 12.08
C THR A 80 8.77 7.84 12.42
N ALA A 81 9.46 7.75 13.56
CA ALA A 81 10.00 6.47 14.05
C ALA A 81 8.93 5.36 14.11
N LYS A 82 7.69 5.72 14.45
CA LYS A 82 6.54 4.82 14.46
C LYS A 82 6.16 4.29 13.07
N VAL A 83 6.16 5.17 12.07
CA VAL A 83 5.89 4.76 10.68
C VAL A 83 7.03 3.88 10.16
N LYS A 84 8.28 4.25 10.44
CA LYS A 84 9.45 3.42 10.08
C LYS A 84 9.36 2.02 10.66
N GLN A 85 9.06 1.92 11.96
CA GLN A 85 8.90 0.64 12.63
C GLN A 85 7.78 -0.19 11.97
N ALA A 86 6.60 0.39 11.76
CA ALA A 86 5.49 -0.31 11.12
C ALA A 86 5.84 -0.85 9.72
N VAL A 87 6.64 -0.11 8.94
CA VAL A 87 7.12 -0.53 7.62
C VAL A 87 8.17 -1.64 7.72
N ASN A 88 9.08 -1.57 8.68
CA ASN A 88 10.16 -2.55 8.85
C ASN A 88 9.64 -3.88 9.42
N ASP A 89 8.68 -3.83 10.35
CA ASP A 89 8.13 -5.02 11.00
C ASP A 89 7.16 -5.80 10.08
N GLN A 90 6.54 -5.11 9.12
CA GLN A 90 5.60 -5.72 8.17
C GLN A 90 6.29 -6.74 7.26
N GLN A 91 5.72 -7.94 7.20
CA GLN A 91 6.11 -8.96 6.21
C GLN A 91 5.27 -8.81 4.94
N SER A 92 5.87 -9.05 3.78
CA SER A 92 5.20 -8.89 2.49
C SER A 92 4.04 -9.86 2.29
N ASP A 93 4.11 -11.05 2.89
CA ASP A 93 3.08 -12.09 2.74
C ASP A 93 1.88 -11.89 3.68
N THR A 94 1.99 -10.96 4.64
CA THR A 94 0.95 -10.66 5.63
C THR A 94 0.34 -9.28 5.46
N LEU A 95 0.55 -8.65 4.29
CA LEU A 95 -0.11 -7.39 3.95
C LEU A 95 -1.61 -7.58 3.98
N PHE A 96 -2.30 -6.66 4.65
CA PHE A 96 -3.75 -6.59 4.56
C PHE A 96 -4.14 -5.96 3.24
N LYS A 97 -4.97 -6.64 2.46
CA LYS A 97 -5.52 -6.17 1.19
C LYS A 97 -7.04 -6.07 1.29
N SER A 98 -7.59 -4.98 0.76
CA SER A 98 -9.02 -4.74 0.69
C SER A 98 -9.35 -3.90 -0.54
N TRP A 99 -10.63 -3.61 -0.74
CA TRP A 99 -11.11 -2.67 -1.76
C TRP A 99 -10.54 -1.25 -1.62
N ARG A 100 -9.93 -0.91 -0.47
CA ARG A 100 -9.28 0.39 -0.20
C ARG A 100 -7.77 0.38 -0.52
N GLY A 101 -7.28 -0.69 -1.15
CA GLY A 101 -5.87 -0.95 -1.38
C GLY A 101 -5.23 -1.81 -0.29
N LEU A 102 -3.90 -1.70 -0.20
CA LEU A 102 -3.04 -2.46 0.68
C LEU A 102 -2.55 -1.61 1.85
N MET A 103 -2.52 -2.21 3.03
CA MET A 103 -2.18 -1.53 4.28
C MET A 103 -0.88 -2.07 4.87
N ILE A 104 0.00 -1.15 5.29
CA ILE A 104 1.20 -1.43 6.08
C ILE A 104 0.92 -1.05 7.54
N GLY A 105 1.30 -1.92 8.46
CA GLY A 105 1.13 -1.67 9.88
C GLY A 105 -0.34 -1.81 10.33
N ARG A 106 -0.83 -0.82 11.08
CA ARG A 106 -2.25 -0.65 11.45
C ARG A 106 -2.87 0.55 10.73
N GLY A 107 -2.41 0.81 9.52
CA GLY A 107 -2.88 1.93 8.70
C GLY A 107 -1.90 3.09 8.63
N GLN A 108 -0.64 2.91 9.03
CA GLN A 108 0.39 3.94 8.91
C GLN A 108 0.62 4.33 7.45
N ILE A 109 0.60 3.37 6.52
CA ILE A 109 0.68 3.63 5.09
C ILE A 109 -0.38 2.80 4.37
N TRP A 110 -1.04 3.42 3.39
CA TRP A 110 -1.87 2.74 2.40
C TRP A 110 -1.30 2.97 1.01
N PHE A 111 -1.31 1.94 0.18
CA PHE A 111 -0.95 2.04 -1.24
C PHE A 111 -1.91 1.23 -2.11
N ASP A 112 -2.03 1.62 -3.37
CA ASP A 112 -2.91 0.94 -4.33
C ASP A 112 -2.42 1.12 -5.76
N LEU A 113 -2.95 0.30 -6.67
CA LEU A 113 -2.80 0.45 -8.11
C LEU A 113 -3.84 1.48 -8.60
N VAL A 114 -3.38 2.70 -8.93
CA VAL A 114 -4.26 3.79 -9.32
C VAL A 114 -4.12 4.10 -10.81
N LYS A 115 -5.23 4.52 -11.43
CA LYS A 115 -5.20 5.09 -12.78
C LYS A 115 -4.61 6.50 -12.70
N LEU A 116 -3.63 6.80 -13.55
CA LEU A 116 -3.06 8.15 -13.63
C LEU A 116 -4.00 9.09 -14.38
N GLU A 117 -3.98 10.38 -13.99
CA GLU A 117 -4.89 11.40 -14.56
C GLU A 117 -4.45 11.93 -15.93
N ASP A 118 -3.23 11.63 -16.39
CA ASP A 118 -2.85 11.93 -17.76
C ASP A 118 -3.62 11.02 -18.74
N GLU A 119 -3.77 11.44 -20.00
CA GLU A 119 -4.56 10.70 -21.01
C GLU A 119 -4.00 9.30 -21.34
N SER A 120 -2.97 8.86 -20.62
CA SER A 120 -2.51 7.49 -20.64
C SER A 120 -3.57 6.54 -20.05
N LYS A 121 -3.57 5.30 -20.51
CA LYS A 121 -4.33 4.22 -19.86
C LYS A 121 -3.50 3.56 -18.76
N ASP A 122 -2.49 4.25 -18.25
CA ASP A 122 -1.48 3.65 -17.41
C ASP A 122 -1.93 3.62 -15.96
N PHE A 123 -1.77 2.44 -15.37
CA PHE A 123 -1.94 2.24 -13.94
C PHE A 123 -0.57 2.20 -13.29
N ALA A 124 -0.45 2.82 -12.14
CA ALA A 124 0.78 2.77 -11.34
C ALA A 124 0.45 2.53 -9.88
N TYR A 125 1.29 1.76 -9.20
CA TYR A 125 1.21 1.68 -7.75
C TYR A 125 1.62 3.02 -7.14
N LYS A 126 0.82 3.50 -6.20
CA LYS A 126 1.06 4.73 -5.46
C LYS A 126 0.71 4.59 -3.99
N ILE A 127 1.46 5.29 -3.15
CA ILE A 127 1.08 5.57 -1.76
C ILE A 127 -0.05 6.58 -1.80
N ILE A 128 -1.20 6.21 -1.25
CA ILE A 128 -2.44 6.99 -1.27
C ILE A 128 -2.78 7.57 0.11
N ALA A 129 -2.18 7.05 1.19
CA ALA A 129 -2.31 7.62 2.52
C ALA A 129 -1.06 7.37 3.37
N ILE A 130 -0.72 8.34 4.21
CA ILE A 130 0.26 8.20 5.30
C ILE A 130 -0.38 8.78 6.55
N ASN A 131 -0.41 7.98 7.62
CA ASN A 131 -1.05 8.32 8.90
C ASN A 131 -0.04 8.19 10.03
N PRO A 132 0.78 9.23 10.29
CA PRO A 132 1.81 9.21 11.34
C PRO A 132 1.24 8.98 12.75
N LEU A 133 -0.04 9.30 12.95
CA LEU A 133 -0.75 9.17 14.23
C LEU A 133 -1.49 7.83 14.40
N ALA A 134 -1.51 6.96 13.38
CA ALA A 134 -2.15 5.64 13.49
C ALA A 134 -1.57 4.82 14.66
N PRO A 135 -2.35 4.04 15.41
CA PRO A 135 -1.90 3.33 16.61
C PRO A 135 -0.76 2.33 16.34
N SER A 136 0.13 2.11 17.31
CA SER A 136 1.24 1.15 17.17
C SER A 136 0.71 -0.28 17.00
N GLN A 137 1.50 -1.15 16.38
CA GLN A 137 1.30 -2.59 16.54
C GLN A 137 1.66 -2.98 17.97
N SER A 138 0.80 -3.76 18.63
CA SER A 138 1.16 -4.38 19.90
C SER A 138 2.31 -5.37 19.65
N PRO A 139 3.24 -5.56 20.59
CA PRO A 139 4.15 -6.70 20.52
C PRO A 139 3.32 -7.98 20.39
N GLN A 140 3.61 -8.77 19.35
CA GLN A 140 3.09 -10.14 19.22
C GLN A 140 3.84 -11.06 20.17
#